data_AF-A0A7C0U2E4-F1
#
_entry.id   AF-A0A7C0U2E4-F1
#
_cell.length_a   1.000
_cell.length_b   1.000
_cell.length_c   1.000
_cell.angle_alpha   90.00
_cell.angle_beta   90.00
_cell.angle_gamma   90.00
#
_symmetry.space_group_name_H-M   'P 1'
#
loop_
_entity.id
_entity.type
_entity.pdbx_description
1 polymer ?
#
loop_
_entity_poly.entity_id
_entity_poly.type
_entity_poly.pdbx_seq_one_letter_code
_entity_poly.pdbx_strand_id
1 'polypeptide(L)'
;MNENNVEIKNSESKNAETKMLIKCPEIDPKDLFMLSYIALSQLGAEILKTVEKLKKGDLIVGELYFQISKREKMPMSLSLHGESNQLTVTCKYKEMNEAKSLICNIGNKISRLAENFSKLNEESKEKLREIFRVLKEIDRAIQSILNQKNVEELYFSLSLLRERACNSAKNLLDISIKTGQWLNILNNLRKDHNVGLNTETAKKLLLDLLYWKKRILQEFKNVEEE
;
A
#
# COMPACT_ATOMS: atom_id res chain seq x y z
N MET A 1 6.09 -26.10 -15.21
CA MET A 1 5.44 -25.68 -13.94
C MET A 1 6.56 -25.47 -12.95
N ASN A 2 6.90 -24.21 -12.63
CA ASN A 2 7.87 -23.91 -11.57
C ASN A 2 7.06 -23.63 -10.30
N GLU A 3 7.23 -24.49 -9.30
CA GLU A 3 6.58 -24.36 -8.00
C GLU A 3 7.20 -23.17 -7.24
N ASN A 4 6.41 -22.11 -7.04
CA ASN A 4 6.72 -21.08 -6.06
C ASN A 4 6.64 -21.72 -4.66
N ASN A 5 7.78 -22.21 -4.16
CA ASN A 5 7.86 -22.86 -2.85
C ASN A 5 7.64 -21.86 -1.72
N VAL A 6 6.46 -21.91 -1.12
CA VAL A 6 6.11 -21.23 0.13
C VAL A 6 6.64 -22.05 1.31
N GLU A 7 7.61 -21.52 2.05
CA GLU A 7 8.16 -22.18 3.25
C GLU A 7 7.71 -21.42 4.51
N ILE A 8 6.94 -22.10 5.38
CA ILE A 8 6.43 -21.54 6.64
C ILE A 8 7.26 -22.09 7.80
N LYS A 9 7.96 -21.22 8.54
CA LYS A 9 8.74 -21.60 9.74
C LYS A 9 8.09 -21.04 11.00
N ASN A 10 7.89 -21.90 12.00
CA ASN A 10 7.41 -21.49 13.33
C ASN A 10 8.63 -21.32 14.24
N SER A 11 8.75 -20.17 14.91
CA SER A 11 9.78 -19.96 15.94
C SER A 11 9.10 -19.73 17.30
N GLU A 12 9.23 -20.68 18.22
CA GLU A 12 8.71 -20.56 19.58
C GLU A 12 9.57 -19.62 20.42
N SER A 13 9.07 -18.42 20.67
CA SER A 13 9.53 -17.55 21.76
C SER A 13 8.30 -16.95 22.45
N LYS A 14 8.48 -16.34 23.63
CA LYS A 14 7.42 -15.96 24.62
C LYS A 14 6.26 -15.08 24.12
N ASN A 15 6.21 -14.74 22.83
CA ASN A 15 5.02 -14.32 22.09
C ASN A 15 4.95 -15.18 20.81
N ALA A 16 3.86 -15.91 20.58
CA ALA A 16 3.74 -16.77 19.41
C ALA A 16 3.85 -15.94 18.11
N GLU A 17 4.89 -16.21 17.32
CA GLU A 17 5.20 -15.54 16.07
C GLU A 17 5.25 -16.58 14.93
N THR A 18 4.51 -16.35 13.85
CA THR A 18 4.61 -17.14 12.61
C THR A 18 5.25 -16.27 11.54
N LYS A 19 6.20 -16.86 10.82
CA LYS A 19 6.87 -16.26 9.67
C LYS A 19 6.63 -17.10 8.42
N MET A 20 6.35 -16.44 7.32
CA MET A 20 6.32 -17.04 6.00
C MET A 20 7.30 -16.32 5.09
N LEU A 21 8.08 -17.12 4.37
CA LEU A 21 9.00 -16.64 3.36
C LEU A 21 8.36 -16.78 1.98
N ILE A 22 8.31 -15.69 1.22
CA ILE A 22 7.87 -15.66 -0.18
C ILE A 22 9.09 -15.31 -1.02
N LYS A 23 9.43 -16.15 -1.99
CA LYS A 23 10.54 -15.92 -2.93
C LYS A 23 9.99 -15.58 -4.30
N CYS A 24 10.36 -14.43 -4.86
CA CYS A 24 9.97 -14.00 -6.21
C CYS A 24 11.24 -13.59 -6.98
N PRO A 25 12.08 -14.56 -7.41
CA PRO A 25 13.41 -14.27 -7.93
C PRO A 25 13.41 -13.40 -9.19
N GLU A 26 12.34 -13.43 -9.98
CA GLU A 26 12.19 -12.70 -11.25
C GLU A 26 11.68 -11.25 -11.08
N ILE A 27 11.37 -10.82 -9.85
CA ILE A 27 10.78 -9.51 -9.57
C ILE A 27 11.75 -8.65 -8.78
N ASP A 28 11.99 -7.44 -9.28
CA ASP A 28 12.79 -6.45 -8.57
C ASP A 28 12.17 -6.12 -7.19
N PRO A 29 12.99 -5.91 -6.15
CA PRO A 29 12.49 -5.62 -4.80
C PRO A 29 11.48 -4.46 -4.77
N LYS A 30 11.68 -3.41 -5.56
CA LYS A 30 10.77 -2.25 -5.62
C LYS A 30 9.39 -2.62 -6.17
N ASP A 31 9.35 -3.47 -7.20
CA ASP A 31 8.10 -3.97 -7.77
C ASP A 31 7.44 -4.95 -6.80
N LEU A 32 8.23 -5.81 -6.17
CA LEU A 32 7.73 -6.74 -5.16
C LEU A 32 7.11 -6.02 -3.94
N PHE A 33 7.68 -4.89 -3.52
CA PHE A 33 7.11 -4.01 -2.51
C PHE A 33 5.75 -3.44 -2.96
N MET A 34 5.68 -2.93 -4.19
CA MET A 34 4.43 -2.43 -4.78
C MET A 34 3.35 -3.52 -4.81
N LEU A 35 3.68 -4.71 -5.31
CA LEU A 35 2.73 -5.83 -5.40
C LEU A 35 2.28 -6.31 -4.02
N SER A 36 3.17 -6.29 -3.03
CA SER A 36 2.83 -6.57 -1.64
C SER A 36 1.82 -5.56 -1.09
N TYR A 37 2.04 -4.27 -1.36
CA TYR A 37 1.13 -3.21 -0.96
C TYR A 37 -0.26 -3.38 -1.59
N ILE A 38 -0.30 -3.70 -2.89
CA ILE A 38 -1.54 -3.92 -3.65
C ILE A 38 -2.28 -5.14 -3.09
N ALA A 39 -1.58 -6.26 -2.89
CA ALA A 39 -2.14 -7.49 -2.32
C ALA A 39 -2.86 -7.21 -1.00
N LEU A 40 -2.17 -6.54 -0.07
CA LEU A 40 -2.71 -6.18 1.24
C LEU A 40 -3.94 -5.27 1.11
N SER A 41 -3.85 -4.24 0.25
CA SER A 41 -4.97 -3.32 0.01
C SER A 41 -6.20 -4.03 -0.56
N GLN A 42 -6.02 -4.97 -1.49
CA GLN A 42 -7.10 -5.76 -2.09
C GLN A 42 -7.71 -6.79 -1.11
N LEU A 43 -6.92 -7.27 -0.15
CA LEU A 43 -7.39 -8.14 0.94
C LEU A 43 -8.15 -7.37 2.04
N GLY A 44 -8.30 -6.05 1.91
CA GLY A 44 -8.96 -5.21 2.90
C GLY A 44 -8.12 -4.98 4.15
N ALA A 45 -6.80 -5.09 4.02
CA ALA A 45 -5.88 -4.70 5.07
C ALA A 45 -5.79 -3.16 5.16
N GLU A 46 -5.89 -2.65 6.38
CA GLU A 46 -5.52 -1.29 6.73
C GLU A 46 -3.99 -1.22 6.86
N ILE A 47 -3.34 -0.48 5.97
CA ILE A 47 -1.91 -0.22 6.04
C ILE A 47 -1.70 0.92 7.04
N LEU A 48 -1.13 0.57 8.19
CA LEU A 48 -0.92 1.48 9.32
C LEU A 48 0.34 2.32 9.14
N LYS A 49 1.39 1.71 8.58
CA LYS A 49 2.69 2.36 8.43
C LYS A 49 3.47 1.72 7.31
N THR A 50 4.07 2.58 6.50
CA THR A 50 5.06 2.21 5.50
C THR A 50 6.42 2.75 5.94
N VAL A 51 7.44 1.90 5.92
CA VAL A 51 8.82 2.29 6.21
C VAL A 51 9.68 1.94 5.00
N GLU A 52 10.19 2.95 4.32
CA GLU A 52 11.23 2.78 3.30
C GLU A 52 12.58 3.09 3.98
N LYS A 53 13.39 2.06 4.28
CA LYS A 53 14.68 2.25 4.96
C LYS A 53 15.80 1.60 4.14
N LEU A 54 16.51 2.38 3.34
CA LEU A 54 17.81 1.94 2.82
C LEU A 54 18.87 2.04 3.93
N LYS A 55 18.90 1.12 4.88
CA LYS A 55 20.01 1.01 5.85
C LYS A 55 21.08 0.06 5.31
N LYS A 56 22.30 0.58 5.08
CA LYS A 56 23.51 -0.23 4.90
C LYS A 56 23.72 -1.04 6.19
N GLY A 57 23.70 -2.37 6.08
CA GLY A 57 24.01 -3.29 7.18
C GLY A 57 23.01 -4.44 7.30
N ASP A 58 21.71 -4.14 7.20
CA ASP A 58 20.62 -5.12 7.16
C ASP A 58 19.71 -4.72 5.99
N LEU A 59 19.78 -5.43 4.86
CA LEU A 59 19.12 -5.03 3.60
C LEU A 59 17.58 -5.16 3.65
N ILE A 60 16.89 -4.54 4.60
CA ILE A 60 15.43 -4.42 4.58
C ILE A 60 15.07 -3.19 3.74
N VAL A 61 14.63 -3.37 2.51
CA VAL A 61 14.33 -2.27 1.56
C VAL A 61 13.00 -1.59 1.89
N GLY A 62 12.07 -2.31 2.52
CA GLY A 62 10.81 -1.76 2.99
C GLY A 62 10.11 -2.62 4.03
N GLU A 63 9.32 -1.99 4.88
CA GLU A 63 8.40 -2.66 5.81
C GLU A 63 6.98 -2.09 5.67
N LEU A 64 5.99 -2.97 5.67
CA LEU A 64 4.57 -2.63 5.73
C LEU A 64 3.99 -3.15 7.03
N TYR A 65 3.47 -2.26 7.87
CA TYR A 65 2.69 -2.62 9.06
C TYR A 65 1.21 -2.50 8.72
N PHE A 66 0.43 -3.53 8.99
CA PHE A 66 -0.97 -3.57 8.60
C PHE A 66 -1.85 -4.35 9.58
N GLN A 67 -3.16 -4.14 9.48
CA GLN A 67 -4.22 -4.84 10.21
C GLN A 67 -5.31 -5.27 9.24
N ILE A 68 -5.88 -6.47 9.40
CA ILE A 68 -7.01 -6.92 8.56
C ILE A 68 -8.30 -6.78 9.37
N SER A 69 -9.17 -5.89 8.90
CA SER A 69 -10.36 -5.39 9.62
C SER A 69 -11.43 -6.44 9.97
N LYS A 70 -11.44 -7.60 9.29
CA LYS A 70 -12.49 -8.61 9.47
C LYS A 70 -12.32 -9.52 10.68
N ARG A 71 -11.16 -9.53 11.32
CA ARG A 71 -10.86 -10.36 12.51
C ARG A 71 -10.02 -9.51 13.45
N GLU A 72 -9.96 -9.86 14.73
CA GLU A 72 -9.29 -9.10 15.79
C GLU A 72 -8.05 -8.35 15.27
N LYS A 73 -7.88 -7.07 15.66
CA LYS A 73 -6.81 -6.15 15.20
C LYS A 73 -5.41 -6.74 15.42
N MET A 74 -5.02 -7.71 14.60
CA MET A 74 -3.75 -8.43 14.67
C MET A 74 -2.71 -7.62 13.92
N PRO A 75 -1.75 -7.01 14.62
CA PRO A 75 -0.69 -6.25 13.97
C PRO A 75 0.23 -7.22 13.23
N MET A 76 0.40 -6.99 11.94
CA MET A 76 1.28 -7.76 11.07
C MET A 76 2.33 -6.86 10.44
N SER A 77 3.47 -7.44 10.10
CA SER A 77 4.52 -6.75 9.36
C SER A 77 4.99 -7.60 8.18
N LEU A 78 5.19 -6.95 7.05
CA LEU A 78 5.84 -7.54 5.88
C LEU A 78 7.17 -6.80 5.67
N SER A 79 8.28 -7.54 5.72
CA SER A 79 9.64 -7.02 5.56
C SER A 79 10.24 -7.56 4.26
N LEU A 80 10.76 -6.66 3.43
CA LEU A 80 11.36 -6.99 2.13
C LEU A 80 12.88 -6.97 2.23
N HIS A 81 13.55 -8.08 1.90
CA HIS A 81 15.00 -8.20 1.92
C HIS A 81 15.61 -8.01 0.53
N GLY A 82 16.43 -6.97 0.35
CA GLY A 82 16.97 -6.52 -0.94
C GLY A 82 17.98 -7.44 -1.58
N GLU A 83 18.68 -8.26 -0.81
CA GLU A 83 19.73 -9.16 -1.32
C GLU A 83 19.18 -10.51 -1.84
N SER A 84 17.87 -10.74 -1.72
CA SER A 84 17.32 -12.08 -1.96
C SER A 84 16.02 -12.14 -2.77
N ASN A 85 15.41 -11.00 -3.14
CA ASN A 85 14.05 -10.94 -3.69
C ASN A 85 13.06 -11.75 -2.82
N GLN A 86 13.23 -11.65 -1.50
CA GLN A 86 12.44 -12.36 -0.50
C GLN A 86 11.62 -11.38 0.33
N LEU A 87 10.37 -11.78 0.58
CA LEU A 87 9.49 -11.15 1.55
C LEU A 87 9.33 -12.08 2.75
N THR A 88 9.51 -11.51 3.94
CA THR A 88 9.13 -12.17 5.18
C THR A 88 7.84 -11.54 5.68
N VAL A 89 6.75 -12.32 5.68
CA VAL A 89 5.51 -11.93 6.34
C VAL A 89 5.55 -12.44 7.77
N THR A 90 5.40 -11.54 8.72
CA THR A 90 5.45 -11.81 10.15
C THR A 90 4.12 -11.45 10.80
N CYS A 91 3.54 -12.40 11.54
CA CYS A 91 2.34 -12.18 12.34
C CYS A 91 2.61 -12.50 13.81
N LYS A 92 2.21 -11.59 14.70
CA LYS A 92 2.18 -11.81 16.15
C LYS A 92 0.73 -12.05 16.57
N TYR A 93 0.43 -13.21 17.15
CA TYR A 93 -0.97 -13.62 17.41
C TYR A 93 -1.13 -14.32 18.76
N LYS A 94 -2.41 -14.45 19.17
CA LYS A 94 -2.86 -15.35 20.24
C LYS A 94 -3.26 -16.74 19.72
N GLU A 95 -3.80 -16.84 18.50
CA GLU A 95 -4.26 -18.12 17.89
C GLU A 95 -3.52 -18.47 16.58
N MET A 96 -2.87 -19.64 16.55
CA MET A 96 -1.92 -20.05 15.51
C MET A 96 -2.55 -20.39 14.16
N ASN A 97 -3.73 -20.99 14.14
CA ASN A 97 -4.34 -21.50 12.91
C ASN A 97 -4.90 -20.38 12.03
N GLU A 98 -5.51 -19.37 12.64
CA GLU A 98 -6.02 -18.21 11.91
C GLU A 98 -4.89 -17.38 11.28
N ALA A 99 -3.81 -17.16 12.04
CA ALA A 99 -2.65 -16.45 11.56
C ALA A 99 -1.98 -17.16 10.37
N LYS A 100 -1.85 -18.49 10.41
CA LYS A 100 -1.31 -19.29 9.30
C LYS A 100 -2.16 -19.18 8.04
N SER A 101 -3.48 -19.32 8.16
CA SER A 101 -4.40 -19.21 7.02
C SER A 101 -4.29 -17.83 6.36
N LEU A 102 -4.24 -16.78 7.17
CA LEU A 102 -4.18 -15.41 6.70
C LEU A 102 -2.82 -15.06 6.05
N ILE A 103 -1.72 -15.49 6.66
CA ILE A 103 -0.37 -15.34 6.09
C ILE A 103 -0.29 -16.10 4.75
N CYS A 104 -0.85 -17.31 4.67
CA CYS A 104 -0.90 -18.08 3.42
C CYS A 104 -1.70 -17.36 2.33
N ASN A 105 -2.86 -16.78 2.67
CA ASN A 105 -3.66 -15.99 1.74
C ASN A 105 -2.92 -14.76 1.22
N ILE A 106 -2.21 -14.04 2.10
CA ILE A 106 -1.36 -12.90 1.69
C ILE A 106 -0.26 -13.39 0.76
N GLY A 107 0.41 -14.48 1.13
CA GLY A 107 1.43 -15.13 0.32
C GLY A 107 0.99 -15.46 -1.08
N ASN A 108 -0.09 -16.22 -1.20
CA ASN A 108 -0.67 -16.63 -2.48
C ASN A 108 -1.05 -15.43 -3.34
N LYS A 109 -1.61 -14.37 -2.71
CA LYS A 109 -1.99 -13.15 -3.42
C LYS A 109 -0.77 -12.42 -4.00
N ILE A 110 0.29 -12.29 -3.20
CA ILE A 110 1.56 -11.67 -3.64
C ILE A 110 2.20 -12.49 -4.75
N SER A 111 2.30 -13.81 -4.58
CA SER A 111 2.89 -14.70 -5.59
C SER A 111 2.13 -14.65 -6.92
N ARG A 112 0.79 -14.63 -6.91
CA ARG A 112 -0.02 -14.50 -8.12
C ARG A 112 0.19 -13.15 -8.82
N LEU A 113 0.20 -12.06 -8.06
CA LEU A 113 0.47 -10.73 -8.61
C LEU A 113 1.89 -10.63 -9.19
N ALA A 114 2.88 -11.23 -8.54
CA ALA A 114 4.25 -11.31 -9.02
C ALA A 114 4.36 -12.10 -10.33
N GLU A 115 3.72 -13.27 -10.41
CA GLU A 115 3.71 -14.09 -11.62
C GLU A 115 3.05 -13.38 -12.80
N ASN A 116 1.92 -12.70 -12.57
CA ASN A 116 1.27 -11.97 -13.65
C ASN A 116 2.06 -10.72 -14.05
N PHE A 117 2.63 -10.01 -13.08
CA PHE A 117 3.49 -8.87 -13.36
C PHE A 117 4.73 -9.24 -14.18
N SER A 118 5.34 -10.41 -13.98
CA SER A 118 6.51 -10.84 -14.78
C SER A 118 6.19 -11.07 -16.25
N LYS A 119 4.95 -11.43 -16.57
CA LYS A 119 4.46 -11.66 -17.95
C LYS A 119 4.18 -10.36 -18.72
N LEU A 120 4.04 -9.23 -18.02
CA LEU A 120 3.77 -7.94 -18.66
C LEU A 120 4.98 -7.41 -19.43
N ASN A 121 4.72 -6.63 -20.49
CA ASN A 121 5.77 -5.85 -21.14
C ASN A 121 6.19 -4.65 -20.26
N GLU A 122 7.39 -4.11 -20.50
CA GLU A 122 7.93 -3.01 -19.66
C GLU A 122 7.08 -1.73 -19.71
N GLU A 123 6.42 -1.44 -20.81
CA GLU A 123 5.50 -0.29 -20.92
C GLU A 123 4.33 -0.44 -19.92
N SER A 124 3.74 -1.63 -19.86
CA SER A 124 2.64 -1.94 -18.94
C SER A 124 3.12 -1.93 -17.49
N LYS A 125 4.31 -2.47 -17.22
CA LYS A 125 4.93 -2.41 -15.88
C LYS A 125 5.17 -0.97 -15.43
N GLU A 126 5.72 -0.12 -16.29
CA GLU A 126 5.96 1.29 -15.93
C GLU A 126 4.64 2.02 -15.65
N LYS A 127 3.61 1.79 -16.45
CA LYS A 127 2.27 2.33 -16.19
C LYS A 127 1.75 1.91 -14.82
N LEU A 128 1.90 0.65 -14.43
CA LEU A 128 1.50 0.16 -13.10
C LEU A 128 2.30 0.83 -11.98
N ARG A 129 3.62 1.02 -12.17
CA ARG A 129 4.47 1.75 -11.22
C ARG A 129 4.03 3.20 -11.05
N GLU A 130 3.65 3.89 -12.12
CA GLU A 130 3.12 5.25 -12.06
C GLU A 130 1.79 5.31 -11.30
N ILE A 131 0.85 4.43 -11.64
CA ILE A 131 -0.45 4.34 -10.97
C ILE A 131 -0.25 4.05 -9.47
N PHE A 132 0.72 3.20 -9.11
CA PHE A 132 1.05 2.91 -7.72
C PHE A 132 1.57 4.14 -6.95
N ARG A 133 2.36 5.02 -7.60
CA ARG A 133 2.80 6.28 -6.96
C ARG A 133 1.59 7.13 -6.58
N VAL A 134 0.57 7.20 -7.43
CA VAL A 134 -0.67 7.92 -7.12
C VAL A 134 -1.43 7.27 -5.96
N LEU A 135 -1.55 5.93 -5.95
CA LEU A 135 -2.17 5.18 -4.85
C LEU A 135 -1.52 5.51 -3.50
N LYS A 136 -0.18 5.56 -3.44
CA LYS A 136 0.55 5.91 -2.22
C LYS A 136 0.24 7.32 -1.73
N GLU A 137 0.15 8.31 -2.63
CA GLU A 137 -0.18 9.68 -2.23
C GLU A 137 -1.63 9.82 -1.77
N ILE A 138 -2.56 9.03 -2.34
CA ILE A 138 -3.94 8.95 -1.82
C ILE A 138 -3.93 8.43 -0.38
N ASP A 139 -3.25 7.32 -0.12
CA ASP A 139 -3.18 6.75 1.23
C ASP A 139 -2.48 7.69 2.22
N ARG A 140 -1.46 8.41 1.79
CA ARG A 140 -0.83 9.47 2.58
C ARG A 140 -1.82 10.58 2.93
N ALA A 141 -2.60 11.05 1.96
CA ALA A 141 -3.62 12.09 2.21
C ALA A 141 -4.72 11.59 3.16
N ILE A 142 -5.19 10.34 3.02
CA ILE A 142 -6.15 9.71 3.93
C ILE A 142 -5.58 9.71 5.36
N GLN A 143 -4.34 9.25 5.54
CA GLN A 143 -3.70 9.22 6.85
C GLN A 143 -3.49 10.62 7.44
N SER A 144 -3.18 11.63 6.64
CA SER A 144 -3.12 13.02 7.11
C SER A 144 -4.47 13.49 7.67
N ILE A 145 -5.59 13.13 7.05
CA ILE A 145 -6.94 13.48 7.55
C ILE A 145 -7.26 12.71 8.83
N LEU A 146 -7.03 11.40 8.85
CA LEU A 146 -7.35 10.54 9.99
C LEU A 146 -6.54 10.91 11.23
N ASN A 147 -5.28 11.32 11.06
CA ASN A 147 -4.42 11.81 12.14
C ASN A 147 -4.68 13.29 12.50
N GLN A 148 -5.74 13.90 11.94
CA GLN A 148 -6.13 15.28 12.20
C GLN A 148 -4.97 16.26 11.98
N LYS A 149 -4.18 16.04 10.93
CA LYS A 149 -3.11 16.96 10.57
C LYS A 149 -3.68 18.32 10.19
N ASN A 150 -2.86 19.36 10.35
CA ASN A 150 -3.28 20.72 10.05
C ASN A 150 -3.53 20.92 8.55
N VAL A 151 -4.21 22.03 8.21
CA VAL A 151 -4.56 22.37 6.82
C VAL A 151 -3.32 22.46 5.91
N GLU A 152 -2.16 22.87 6.43
CA GLU A 152 -0.93 22.98 5.63
C GLU A 152 -0.34 21.62 5.26
N GLU A 153 -0.26 20.68 6.20
CA GLU A 153 0.19 19.31 5.94
C GLU A 153 -0.74 18.58 4.95
N LEU A 154 -2.04 18.84 5.07
CA LEU A 154 -3.06 18.36 4.11
C LEU A 154 -2.87 18.98 2.73
N TYR A 155 -2.63 20.30 2.67
CA TYR A 155 -2.37 21.00 1.42
C TYR A 155 -1.12 20.45 0.72
N PHE A 156 -0.06 20.20 1.47
CA PHE A 156 1.16 19.58 0.95
C PHE A 156 0.89 18.16 0.41
N SER A 157 0.17 17.34 1.17
CA SER A 157 -0.19 15.97 0.76
C SER A 157 -1.01 15.95 -0.54
N LEU A 158 -2.02 16.82 -0.66
CA LEU A 158 -2.82 16.93 -1.88
C LEU A 158 -2.05 17.55 -3.06
N SER A 159 -1.07 18.42 -2.80
CA SER A 159 -0.23 18.98 -3.86
C SER A 159 0.61 17.90 -4.52
N LEU A 160 1.22 17.01 -3.72
CA LEU A 160 1.94 15.85 -4.22
C LEU A 160 1.03 14.89 -4.97
N LEU A 161 -0.16 14.59 -4.44
CA LEU A 161 -1.14 13.76 -5.14
C LEU A 161 -1.48 14.33 -6.52
N ARG A 162 -1.75 15.64 -6.61
CA ARG A 162 -2.06 16.30 -7.87
C ARG A 162 -0.89 16.21 -8.86
N GLU A 163 0.32 16.51 -8.42
CA GLU A 163 1.53 16.42 -9.25
C GLU A 163 1.69 15.02 -9.83
N ARG A 164 1.59 13.98 -8.98
CA ARG A 164 1.70 12.58 -9.42
C ARG A 164 0.58 12.19 -10.38
N ALA A 165 -0.66 12.55 -10.07
CA ALA A 165 -1.81 12.25 -10.94
C ALA A 165 -1.74 12.98 -12.29
N CYS A 166 -1.18 14.20 -12.32
CA CYS A 166 -1.01 14.96 -13.55
C CYS A 166 0.09 14.38 -14.46
N ASN A 167 1.13 13.81 -13.85
CA ASN A 167 2.27 13.23 -14.55
C ASN A 167 2.09 11.74 -14.90
N SER A 168 1.07 11.09 -14.35
CA SER A 168 0.74 9.70 -14.68
C SER A 168 -0.13 9.63 -15.93
N ALA A 169 -0.23 8.44 -16.54
CA ALA A 169 -1.08 8.17 -17.71
C ALA A 169 -2.46 8.88 -17.70
N LYS A 170 -2.98 9.18 -18.92
CA LYS A 170 -4.21 9.97 -19.16
C LYS A 170 -5.43 9.55 -18.31
N ASN A 171 -5.48 8.31 -17.83
CA ASN A 171 -6.55 7.75 -17.02
C ASN A 171 -6.65 8.31 -15.59
N LEU A 172 -5.67 9.08 -15.10
CA LEU A 172 -5.70 9.68 -13.76
C LEU A 172 -5.91 11.21 -13.77
N LEU A 173 -6.16 11.81 -14.94
CA LEU A 173 -6.33 13.26 -15.08
C LEU A 173 -7.49 13.81 -14.24
N ASP A 174 -8.58 13.06 -14.09
CA ASP A 174 -9.72 13.48 -13.29
C ASP A 174 -9.39 13.59 -11.79
N ILE A 175 -8.50 12.72 -11.27
CA ILE A 175 -7.96 12.83 -9.90
C ILE A 175 -7.18 14.12 -9.78
N SER A 176 -6.33 14.46 -10.74
CA SER A 176 -5.59 15.74 -10.75
C SER A 176 -6.54 16.95 -10.72
N ILE A 177 -7.57 16.95 -11.56
CA ILE A 177 -8.57 18.03 -11.63
C ILE A 177 -9.30 18.18 -10.30
N LYS A 178 -9.86 17.09 -9.76
CA LYS A 178 -10.59 17.13 -8.48
C LYS A 178 -9.67 17.48 -7.30
N THR A 179 -8.42 17.02 -7.31
CA THR A 179 -7.43 17.41 -6.29
C THR A 179 -7.15 18.91 -6.37
N GLY A 180 -7.13 19.51 -7.56
CA GLY A 180 -7.05 20.97 -7.75
C GLY A 180 -8.20 21.73 -7.09
N GLN A 181 -9.43 21.19 -7.17
CA GLN A 181 -10.59 21.77 -6.48
C GLN A 181 -10.43 21.74 -4.96
N TRP A 182 -9.95 20.61 -4.43
CA TRP A 182 -9.65 20.47 -3.00
C TRP A 182 -8.53 21.42 -2.53
N LEU A 183 -7.48 21.59 -3.33
CA LEU A 183 -6.41 22.55 -3.03
C LEU A 183 -6.94 23.98 -2.94
N ASN A 184 -7.90 24.38 -3.77
CA ASN A 184 -8.53 25.69 -3.67
C ASN A 184 -9.31 25.85 -2.36
N ILE A 185 -10.07 24.82 -1.95
CA ILE A 185 -10.78 24.81 -0.66
C ILE A 185 -9.78 24.94 0.50
N LEU A 186 -8.71 24.15 0.50
CA LEU A 186 -7.66 24.22 1.52
C LEU A 186 -6.96 25.58 1.53
N ASN A 187 -6.71 26.18 0.37
CA ASN A 187 -6.08 27.49 0.27
C ASN A 187 -6.94 28.59 0.90
N ASN A 188 -8.26 28.55 0.70
CA ASN A 188 -9.17 29.47 1.37
C ASN A 188 -9.14 29.29 2.88
N LEU A 189 -9.18 28.04 3.35
CA LEU A 189 -9.06 27.73 4.79
C LEU A 189 -7.74 28.24 5.40
N ARG A 190 -6.62 28.14 4.67
CA ARG A 190 -5.32 28.68 5.10
C ARG A 190 -5.35 30.21 5.23
N LYS A 191 -5.95 30.90 4.26
CA LYS A 191 -6.10 32.37 4.30
C LYS A 191 -6.97 32.83 5.46
N ASP A 192 -7.97 32.03 5.82
CA ASP A 192 -8.84 32.26 6.97
C ASP A 192 -8.21 31.80 8.31
N HIS A 193 -6.91 31.48 8.31
CA HIS A 193 -6.16 31.00 9.47
C HIS A 193 -6.77 29.77 10.19
N ASN A 194 -7.54 28.95 9.46
CA ASN A 194 -8.07 27.71 10.01
C ASN A 194 -6.94 26.69 10.22
N VAL A 195 -6.85 26.16 11.44
CA VAL A 195 -5.81 25.19 11.81
C VAL A 195 -6.15 23.78 11.31
N GLY A 196 -7.43 23.42 11.21
CA GLY A 196 -7.87 22.08 10.81
C GLY A 196 -9.05 22.09 9.84
N LEU A 197 -9.32 20.92 9.26
CA LEU A 197 -10.56 20.68 8.52
C LEU A 197 -11.72 20.53 9.51
N ASN A 198 -12.84 21.21 9.22
CA ASN A 198 -14.09 20.86 9.89
C ASN A 198 -14.51 19.43 9.50
N THR A 199 -15.35 18.81 10.33
CA THR A 199 -15.77 17.41 10.16
C THR A 199 -16.44 17.12 8.82
N GLU A 200 -17.24 18.06 8.31
CA GLU A 200 -17.99 17.87 7.06
C GLU A 200 -17.08 17.91 5.83
N THR A 201 -16.15 18.87 5.79
CA THR A 201 -15.13 19.00 4.76
C THR A 201 -14.19 17.78 4.78
N ALA A 202 -13.76 17.33 5.97
CA ALA A 202 -12.94 16.14 6.12
C ALA A 202 -13.64 14.88 5.59
N LYS A 203 -14.93 14.69 5.91
CA LYS A 203 -15.74 13.56 5.41
C LYS A 203 -15.83 13.56 3.88
N LYS A 204 -16.13 14.71 3.27
CA LYS A 204 -16.22 14.83 1.81
C LYS A 204 -14.90 14.50 1.12
N LEU A 205 -13.78 15.03 1.63
CA LEU A 205 -12.46 14.74 1.09
C LEU A 205 -12.09 13.25 1.26
N LEU A 206 -12.38 12.65 2.41
CA LEU A 206 -12.17 11.22 2.65
C LEU A 206 -12.97 10.36 1.67
N LEU A 207 -14.24 10.70 1.40
CA LEU A 207 -15.07 9.96 0.44
C LEU A 207 -14.47 9.98 -0.97
N ASP A 208 -14.03 11.15 -1.44
CA ASP A 208 -13.36 11.27 -2.74
C ASP A 208 -12.06 10.44 -2.78
N LEU A 209 -11.20 10.56 -1.77
CA LEU A 209 -9.95 9.80 -1.69
C LEU A 209 -10.17 8.28 -1.66
N LEU A 210 -11.14 7.82 -0.87
CA LEU A 210 -11.50 6.39 -0.78
C LEU A 210 -12.08 5.88 -2.10
N TYR A 211 -12.87 6.69 -2.79
CA TYR A 211 -13.39 6.37 -4.12
C TYR A 211 -12.24 6.23 -5.13
N TRP A 212 -11.30 7.17 -5.17
CA TRP A 212 -10.14 7.10 -6.07
C TRP A 212 -9.25 5.90 -5.77
N LYS A 213 -8.98 5.63 -4.48
CA LYS A 213 -8.25 4.43 -4.05
C LYS A 213 -8.91 3.17 -4.58
N LYS A 214 -10.23 3.03 -4.40
CA LYS A 214 -10.99 1.87 -4.88
C LYS A 214 -10.88 1.72 -6.40
N ARG A 215 -11.02 2.82 -7.15
CA ARG A 215 -10.93 2.81 -8.62
C ARG A 215 -9.54 2.40 -9.10
N ILE A 216 -8.48 2.98 -8.53
CA ILE A 216 -7.10 2.62 -8.88
C ILE A 216 -6.83 1.15 -8.59
N LEU A 217 -7.27 0.64 -7.43
CA LEU A 217 -7.10 -0.77 -7.09
C LEU A 217 -7.83 -1.73 -8.04
N GLN A 218 -8.88 -1.28 -8.76
CA GLN A 218 -9.53 -2.08 -9.79
C GLN A 218 -8.64 -2.23 -11.04
N GLU A 219 -7.81 -1.25 -11.38
CA GLU A 219 -6.88 -1.39 -12.51
C GLU A 219 -5.86 -2.50 -12.27
N PHE A 220 -5.45 -2.72 -11.01
CA PHE A 220 -4.59 -3.84 -10.62
C PHE A 220 -5.31 -5.19 -10.56
N LYS A 221 -6.65 -5.23 -10.53
CA LYS A 221 -7.38 -6.50 -10.63
C LYS A 221 -7.32 -7.07 -12.04
N ASN A 222 -7.26 -6.22 -13.06
CA ASN A 222 -7.12 -6.67 -14.45
C ASN A 222 -5.78 -7.39 -14.65
N VAL A 223 -4.74 -7.00 -13.91
CA VAL A 223 -3.45 -7.71 -13.86
C VAL A 223 -3.59 -9.12 -13.28
N GLU A 224 -4.66 -9.44 -12.55
CA GLU A 224 -4.90 -10.79 -12.02
C GLU A 224 -5.66 -11.72 -12.99
N GLU A 225 -6.36 -11.15 -13.96
CA GLU A 225 -7.27 -11.85 -14.87
C GLU A 225 -6.68 -12.12 -16.26
N GLU A 226 -5.52 -11.51 -16.58
CA GLU A 226 -4.65 -11.87 -17.71
C GLU A 226 -3.70 -13.04 -17.36
#